data_AF-A0A380K875-F1
#
_entry.id   AF-A0A380K875-F1
#
_cell.length_a   1.000
_cell.length_b   1.000
_cell.length_c   1.000
_cell.angle_alpha   90.00
_cell.angle_beta   90.00
_cell.angle_gamma   90.00
#
_symmetry.space_group_name_H-M   'P 1'
#
loop_
_entity.id
_entity.type
_entity.pdbx_description
1 polymer ?
#
loop_
_entity_poly.entity_id
_entity_poly.type
_entity_poly.pdbx_seq_one_letter_code
_entity_poly.pdbx_strand_id
1 'polypeptide(L)'
;MDTVLQIPISFLFGYVIDFSTWLLTFFNPENYGVKLISLLIGCLIIAFGAYFEVVVNVAVLPADGFSRAIAVVTKKEFGAIKLLTDFSQAIFSLVIGFLCLHEFAGIREGTIIGALLIGNIIKLIGKTWQLERVFSSL
;
A
#
# COMPACT_ATOMS: atom_id res chain seq x y z
N MET A 1 17.78 -7.59 13.89
CA MET A 1 19.05 -7.43 13.14
C MET A 1 18.86 -6.60 11.86
N ASP A 2 17.81 -5.77 11.72
CA ASP A 2 17.11 -5.77 10.42
C ASP A 2 17.04 -4.42 9.67
N THR A 3 17.31 -3.27 10.31
CA THR A 3 17.20 -1.95 9.66
C THR A 3 18.29 -1.70 8.60
N VAL A 4 19.50 -2.23 8.82
CA VAL A 4 20.61 -2.09 7.85
C VAL A 4 20.30 -2.84 6.56
N LEU A 5 19.60 -3.97 6.63
CA LEU A 5 19.16 -4.73 5.45
C LEU A 5 17.91 -4.13 4.79
N GLN A 6 17.10 -3.37 5.54
CA GLN A 6 15.93 -2.70 5.02
C GLN A 6 16.26 -1.59 4.02
N ILE A 7 17.39 -0.89 4.20
CA ILE A 7 17.86 0.16 3.28
C ILE A 7 18.06 -0.39 1.85
N PRO A 8 18.92 -1.39 1.61
CA PRO A 8 19.14 -1.91 0.25
C PRO A 8 17.90 -2.58 -0.33
N ILE A 9 17.07 -3.25 0.50
CA ILE A 9 15.80 -3.82 0.04
C ILE A 9 14.84 -2.73 -0.44
N SER A 10 14.73 -1.62 0.29
CA SER A 10 13.86 -0.50 -0.09
C SER A 10 14.33 0.15 -1.40
N PHE A 11 15.64 0.27 -1.62
CA PHE A 11 16.19 0.73 -2.90
C PHE A 11 15.87 -0.23 -4.05
N LEU A 12 16.06 -1.54 -3.85
CA LEU A 12 15.73 -2.54 -4.85
C LEU A 12 14.24 -2.53 -5.20
N PHE A 13 13.37 -2.44 -4.18
CA PHE A 13 11.94 -2.35 -4.36
C PHE A 13 11.53 -1.08 -5.12
N GLY A 14 12.13 0.07 -4.78
CA GLY A 14 11.95 1.32 -5.53
C GLY A 14 12.32 1.16 -7.01
N TYR A 15 13.48 0.58 -7.30
CA TYR A 15 13.91 0.33 -8.68
C TYR A 15 12.97 -0.60 -9.44
N VAL A 16 12.42 -1.63 -8.77
CA VAL A 16 11.42 -2.52 -9.36
C VAL A 16 10.12 -1.79 -9.63
N ILE A 17 9.67 -0.89 -8.76
CA ILE A 17 8.48 -0.05 -9.00
C ILE A 17 8.71 0.87 -10.20
N ASP A 18 9.86 1.54 -10.26
CA ASP A 18 10.20 2.44 -11.37
C ASP A 18 10.26 1.68 -12.69
N PHE A 19 10.92 0.51 -12.70
CA PHE A 19 10.95 -0.38 -13.85
C PHE A 19 9.57 -0.87 -14.25
N SER A 20 8.72 -1.25 -13.29
CA SER A 20 7.34 -1.68 -13.57
C SER A 20 6.50 -0.54 -14.16
N THR A 21 6.67 0.67 -13.64
CA THR A 21 5.98 1.87 -14.15
C THR A 21 6.45 2.19 -15.56
N TRP A 22 7.76 2.09 -15.82
CA TRP A 22 8.34 2.24 -17.16
C TRP A 22 7.77 1.20 -18.13
N LEU A 23 7.67 -0.07 -17.72
CA LEU A 23 7.02 -1.11 -18.52
C LEU A 23 5.56 -0.77 -18.82
N LEU A 24 4.81 -0.20 -17.87
CA LEU A 24 3.41 0.15 -18.06
C LEU A 24 3.17 1.47 -18.82
N THR A 25 4.21 2.16 -19.30
CA THR A 25 4.04 3.44 -20.03
C THR A 25 3.20 3.31 -21.30
N PHE A 26 3.18 2.15 -21.95
CA PHE A 26 2.32 1.89 -23.10
C PHE A 26 0.83 1.75 -22.73
N PHE A 27 0.52 1.52 -21.45
CA PHE A 27 -0.82 1.32 -20.95
C PHE A 27 -1.42 2.64 -20.45
N ASN A 28 -1.91 3.46 -21.39
CA ASN A 28 -2.60 4.72 -21.10
C ASN A 28 -4.09 4.64 -21.46
N PRO A 29 -4.95 4.10 -20.58
CA PRO A 29 -6.38 4.00 -20.86
C PRO A 29 -7.01 5.39 -20.93
N GLU A 30 -7.59 5.78 -22.07
CA GLU A 30 -8.26 7.09 -22.21
C GLU A 30 -9.67 7.08 -21.61
N ASN A 31 -10.39 5.97 -21.78
CA ASN A 31 -11.76 5.81 -21.30
C ASN A 31 -11.81 5.66 -19.77
N TYR A 32 -12.68 6.45 -19.12
CA TYR A 32 -12.86 6.43 -17.67
C TYR A 32 -13.23 5.06 -17.11
N GLY A 33 -14.07 4.30 -17.82
CA GLY A 33 -14.44 2.95 -17.40
C GLY A 33 -13.23 2.00 -17.34
N VAL A 34 -12.33 2.10 -18.32
CA VAL A 34 -11.12 1.28 -18.38
C VAL A 34 -10.11 1.71 -17.31
N LYS A 35 -10.02 3.01 -17.01
CA LYS A 35 -9.24 3.53 -15.86
C LYS A 35 -9.71 2.93 -14.54
N LEU A 36 -11.03 2.84 -14.33
CA LEU A 36 -11.58 2.28 -13.11
C LEU A 36 -11.32 0.77 -13.01
N ILE A 37 -11.53 0.01 -14.09
CA ILE A 37 -11.26 -1.44 -14.10
C ILE A 37 -9.77 -1.72 -13.85
N SER A 38 -8.88 -0.98 -14.52
CA SER A 38 -7.44 -1.13 -14.31
C SER A 38 -7.01 -0.77 -12.89
N LEU A 39 -7.62 0.27 -12.28
CA LEU A 39 -7.43 0.59 -10.86
C LEU A 39 -7.84 -0.59 -9.95
N LEU A 40 -9.02 -1.18 -10.18
CA LEU A 40 -9.51 -2.30 -9.37
C LEU A 40 -8.57 -3.51 -9.46
N ILE A 41 -8.11 -3.85 -10.67
CA ILE A 41 -7.16 -4.94 -10.88
C ILE A 41 -5.82 -4.63 -10.18
N GLY A 42 -5.31 -3.40 -10.32
CA GLY A 42 -4.10 -2.96 -9.65
C GLY A 42 -4.21 -3.05 -8.12
N CYS A 43 -5.35 -2.64 -7.55
CA CYS A 43 -5.60 -2.74 -6.10
C CYS A 43 -5.56 -4.19 -5.62
N LEU A 44 -6.11 -5.15 -6.39
CA LEU A 44 -6.06 -6.57 -6.06
C LEU A 44 -4.62 -7.10 -6.07
N ILE A 45 -3.84 -6.76 -7.10
CA ILE A 45 -2.43 -7.18 -7.21
C ILE A 45 -1.61 -6.62 -6.06
N ILE A 46 -1.75 -5.33 -5.74
CA ILE A 46 -1.04 -4.67 -4.64
C ILE A 46 -1.45 -5.27 -3.30
N ALA A 47 -2.74 -5.48 -3.05
CA ALA A 47 -3.21 -6.08 -1.79
C ALA A 47 -2.66 -7.50 -1.60
N PHE A 48 -2.54 -8.27 -2.68
CA PHE A 48 -1.97 -9.61 -2.64
C PHE A 48 -0.44 -9.61 -2.44
N GLY A 49 0.26 -8.67 -3.07
CA GLY A 49 1.69 -8.44 -2.84
C GLY A 49 2.00 -8.07 -1.40
N ALA A 50 1.26 -7.10 -0.86
CA ALA A 50 1.38 -6.67 0.54
C ALA A 50 1.08 -7.80 1.53
N TYR A 51 0.11 -8.67 1.22
CA TYR A 51 -0.14 -9.88 2.01
C TYR A 51 1.09 -10.80 2.07
N PHE A 52 1.70 -11.11 0.92
CA PHE A 52 2.88 -11.97 0.89
C PHE A 52 4.08 -11.37 1.60
N GLU A 53 4.30 -10.07 1.43
CA GLU A 53 5.35 -9.34 2.12
C GLU A 53 5.27 -9.51 3.64
N VAL A 54 4.07 -9.34 4.19
CA VAL A 54 3.79 -9.50 5.62
C VAL A 54 3.96 -10.96 6.08
N VAL A 55 3.48 -11.93 5.29
CA VAL A 55 3.59 -13.36 5.63
C VAL A 55 5.04 -13.82 5.65
N VAL A 56 5.86 -13.37 4.70
CA VAL A 56 7.26 -13.75 4.61
C VAL A 56 8.08 -13.09 5.72
N ASN A 57 7.71 -11.90 6.19
CA ASN A 57 8.34 -11.19 7.32
C ASN A 57 9.87 -10.99 7.21
N VAL A 58 10.45 -11.16 6.01
CA VAL A 58 11.89 -10.94 5.75
C VAL A 58 12.16 -9.54 5.17
N ALA A 59 11.20 -8.97 4.46
CA ALA A 59 11.37 -7.75 3.66
C ALA A 59 10.17 -6.80 3.78
N VAL A 60 9.76 -6.48 5.01
CA VAL A 60 8.63 -5.56 5.25
C VAL A 60 9.06 -4.12 4.95
N LEU A 61 8.34 -3.47 4.04
CA LEU A 61 8.49 -2.09 3.66
C LEU A 61 8.34 -1.18 4.88
N PRO A 62 9.09 -0.08 4.97
CA PRO A 62 9.00 0.84 6.11
C PRO A 62 7.58 1.33 6.40
N ALA A 63 6.80 1.64 5.36
CA ALA A 63 5.41 2.10 5.49
C ALA A 63 4.48 1.01 6.06
N ASP A 64 4.69 -0.24 5.65
CA ASP A 64 3.88 -1.38 6.11
C ASP A 64 4.32 -1.83 7.50
N GLY A 65 5.61 -1.72 7.79
CA GLY A 65 6.19 -1.89 9.13
C GLY A 65 5.63 -0.86 10.13
N PHE A 66 5.44 0.39 9.71
CA PHE A 66 4.79 1.42 10.54
C PHE A 66 3.32 1.07 10.84
N SER A 67 2.56 0.69 9.80
CA SER A 67 1.17 0.23 9.97
C SER A 67 1.08 -0.99 10.88
N ARG A 68 2.04 -1.92 10.76
CA ARG A 68 2.18 -3.10 11.63
C ARG A 68 2.44 -2.70 13.08
N ALA A 69 3.36 -1.79 13.33
CA ALA A 69 3.67 -1.32 14.68
C ALA A 69 2.43 -0.69 15.35
N ILE A 70 1.67 0.13 14.62
CA ILE A 70 0.41 0.70 15.11
C ILE A 70 -0.62 -0.40 15.39
N ALA A 71 -0.74 -1.41 14.53
CA ALA A 71 -1.66 -2.53 14.72
C ALA A 71 -1.35 -3.30 16.02
N VAL A 72 -0.07 -3.53 16.31
CA VAL A 72 0.38 -4.19 17.54
C VAL A 72 0.03 -3.34 18.78
N VAL A 73 0.33 -2.04 18.75
CA VAL A 73 0.07 -1.14 19.90
C VAL A 73 -1.43 -0.96 20.14
N THR A 74 -2.22 -0.82 19.07
CA THR A 74 -3.67 -0.61 19.16
C THR A 74 -4.48 -1.89 19.29
N LYS A 75 -3.85 -3.07 19.14
CA LYS A 75 -4.49 -4.39 19.11
C LYS A 75 -5.63 -4.47 18.10
N LYS A 76 -5.49 -3.76 16.98
CA LYS A 76 -6.45 -3.76 15.87
C LYS A 76 -5.92 -4.58 14.70
N GLU A 77 -6.83 -5.04 13.86
CA GLU A 77 -6.50 -5.77 12.64
C GLU A 77 -5.58 -4.95 11.73
N PHE A 78 -4.51 -5.59 11.22
CA PHE A 78 -3.54 -4.94 10.33
C PHE A 78 -4.18 -4.25 9.14
N GLY A 79 -5.16 -4.88 8.47
CA GLY A 79 -5.85 -4.29 7.33
C GLY A 79 -6.60 -2.99 7.66
N ALA A 80 -7.18 -2.89 8.87
CA ALA A 80 -7.88 -1.69 9.30
C ALA A 80 -6.90 -0.54 9.64
N ILE A 81 -5.74 -0.87 10.21
CA ILE A 81 -4.70 0.12 10.45
C ILE A 81 -4.04 0.56 9.15
N LYS A 82 -3.75 -0.38 8.25
CA LYS A 82 -3.20 -0.11 6.93
C LYS A 82 -4.09 0.85 6.13
N LEU A 83 -5.40 0.63 6.17
CA LEU A 83 -6.39 1.55 5.62
C LEU A 83 -6.22 2.99 6.16
N LEU A 84 -6.13 3.14 7.48
CA LEU A 84 -5.96 4.46 8.12
C LEU A 84 -4.62 5.11 7.76
N THR A 85 -3.54 4.33 7.69
CA THR A 85 -2.22 4.82 7.30
C THR A 85 -2.21 5.27 5.83
N ASP A 86 -2.82 4.51 4.93
CA ASP A 86 -2.86 4.88 3.50
C ASP A 86 -3.71 6.15 3.29
N PHE A 87 -4.80 6.30 4.06
CA PHE A 87 -5.59 7.53 4.09
C PHE A 87 -4.81 8.73 4.64
N SER A 88 -4.04 8.56 5.72
CA SER A 88 -3.26 9.64 6.29
C SER A 88 -2.15 10.09 5.32
N GLN A 89 -1.54 9.15 4.59
CA GLN A 89 -0.58 9.45 3.53
C GLN A 89 -1.22 10.22 2.37
N ALA A 90 -2.44 9.85 1.96
CA ALA A 90 -3.18 10.58 0.93
C ALA A 90 -3.48 12.03 1.36
N ILE A 91 -3.91 12.23 2.62
CA ILE A 91 -4.14 13.56 3.18
C ILE A 91 -2.83 14.36 3.23
N PHE A 92 -1.73 13.75 3.66
CA PHE A 92 -0.43 14.42 3.71
C PHE A 92 0.02 14.89 2.32
N SER A 93 -0.18 14.04 1.31
CA SER A 93 0.15 14.37 -0.07
C SER A 93 -0.76 15.48 -0.63
N LEU A 94 -2.05 15.52 -0.26
CA LEU A 94 -2.94 16.64 -0.58
C LEU A 94 -2.47 17.96 0.05
N VAL A 95 -2.10 17.94 1.34
CA VAL A 95 -1.66 19.14 2.06
C VAL A 95 -0.35 19.67 1.49
N ILE A 96 0.64 18.80 1.27
CA ILE A 96 1.93 19.19 0.69
C ILE A 96 1.74 19.67 -0.76
N GLY A 97 0.96 18.95 -1.58
CA GLY A 97 0.67 19.35 -2.96
C GLY A 97 0.01 20.72 -3.04
N PHE A 98 -0.95 20.99 -2.15
CA PHE A 98 -1.61 22.28 -2.06
C PHE A 98 -0.65 23.41 -1.65
N LEU A 99 0.19 23.18 -0.63
CA LEU A 99 1.12 24.20 -0.12
C LEU A 99 2.29 24.48 -1.08
N CYS A 100 2.77 23.49 -1.82
CA CYS A 100 3.95 23.62 -2.68
C CYS A 100 3.61 23.92 -4.14
N LEU A 101 2.56 23.30 -4.70
CA LEU A 101 2.23 23.37 -6.13
C LEU A 101 0.94 24.14 -6.43
N HIS A 102 0.14 24.48 -5.41
CA HIS A 102 -1.20 25.09 -5.56
C HIS A 102 -2.17 24.32 -6.48
N GLU A 103 -1.83 23.09 -6.86
CA GLU A 103 -2.64 22.21 -7.70
C GLU A 103 -2.73 20.81 -7.09
N PHE A 104 -3.87 20.16 -7.29
CA PHE A 104 -4.09 18.76 -6.92
C PHE A 104 -3.49 17.83 -7.98
N ALA A 105 -2.17 17.91 -8.19
CA ALA A 105 -1.46 17.03 -9.09
C ALA A 105 -1.29 15.64 -8.44
N GLY A 106 -1.85 14.59 -9.06
CA GLY A 106 -1.58 13.20 -8.69
C GLY A 106 -2.58 12.52 -7.73
N ILE A 107 -3.52 13.25 -7.13
CA ILE A 107 -4.53 12.67 -6.22
C ILE A 107 -5.93 12.98 -6.75
N ARG A 108 -6.68 11.92 -7.05
CA ARG A 108 -8.08 11.99 -7.53
C ARG A 108 -8.91 10.96 -6.79
N GLU A 109 -10.12 10.69 -7.29
CA GLU A 109 -11.01 9.65 -6.75
C GLU A 109 -10.33 8.28 -6.65
N GLY A 110 -9.44 7.95 -7.60
CA GLY A 110 -8.73 6.68 -7.61
C GLY A 110 -7.89 6.42 -6.36
N THR A 111 -7.35 7.46 -5.72
CA THR A 111 -6.58 7.34 -4.48
C THR A 111 -7.47 6.95 -3.30
N ILE A 112 -8.65 7.55 -3.20
CA ILE A 112 -9.64 7.24 -2.16
C ILE A 112 -10.19 5.82 -2.35
N ILE A 113 -10.53 5.48 -3.60
CA ILE A 113 -11.01 4.15 -3.98
C ILE A 113 -9.94 3.10 -3.67
N GLY A 114 -8.68 3.35 -4.03
CA GLY A 114 -7.56 2.46 -3.77
C GLY A 114 -7.30 2.25 -2.28
N ALA A 115 -7.23 3.33 -1.49
CA ALA A 115 -7.05 3.24 -0.03
C ALA A 115 -8.14 2.35 0.61
N LEU A 116 -9.42 2.60 0.27
CA LEU A 116 -10.55 1.81 0.76
C LEU A 116 -10.48 0.34 0.33
N LEU A 117 -10.19 0.07 -0.93
CA LEU A 117 -10.17 -1.29 -1.45
C LEU A 117 -9.01 -2.10 -0.88
N ILE A 118 -7.79 -1.58 -0.94
CA ILE A 118 -6.58 -2.31 -0.55
C ILE A 118 -6.67 -2.72 0.93
N GLY A 119 -6.99 -1.77 1.82
CA GLY A 119 -7.13 -2.06 3.24
C GLY A 119 -8.23 -3.08 3.56
N ASN A 120 -9.37 -2.99 2.87
CA ASN A 120 -10.47 -3.95 3.04
C ASN A 120 -10.16 -5.34 2.47
N ILE A 121 -9.46 -5.44 1.34
CA ILE A 121 -9.03 -6.71 0.75
C ILE A 121 -8.04 -7.40 1.69
N ILE A 122 -7.04 -6.68 2.20
CA ILE A 122 -6.07 -7.20 3.17
C ILE A 122 -6.77 -7.66 4.44
N LYS A 123 -7.76 -6.89 4.93
CA LYS A 123 -8.58 -7.27 6.08
C LYS A 123 -9.33 -8.59 5.84
N LEU A 124 -9.95 -8.73 4.67
CA LEU A 124 -10.71 -9.93 4.30
C LEU A 124 -9.79 -11.16 4.19
N ILE A 125 -8.63 -11.01 3.53
CA ILE A 125 -7.62 -12.06 3.42
C ILE A 125 -7.08 -12.42 4.82
N GLY A 126 -6.80 -11.43 5.66
CA GLY A 126 -6.27 -11.64 7.01
C GLY A 126 -7.21 -12.43 7.92
N LYS A 127 -8.52 -12.20 7.79
CA LYS A 127 -9.54 -12.97 8.52
C LYS A 127 -9.61 -14.43 8.04
N THR A 128 -9.49 -14.66 6.73
CA THR A 128 -9.55 -16.01 6.14
C THR A 128 -8.27 -16.82 6.39
N TRP A 129 -7.10 -16.19 6.32
CA TRP A 129 -5.80 -16.85 6.34
C TRP A 129 -5.02 -16.64 7.65
N GLN A 130 -5.67 -16.15 8.71
CA GLN A 130 -5.10 -16.02 10.06
C GLN A 130 -3.81 -15.19 10.14
N LEU A 131 -3.76 -14.05 9.45
CA LEU A 131 -2.65 -13.10 9.58
C LEU A 131 -2.40 -12.74 11.04
N GLU A 132 -3.45 -12.63 11.85
CA GLU A 132 -3.37 -12.33 13.29
C GLU A 132 -2.50 -13.33 14.08
N ARG A 133 -2.46 -14.61 13.68
CA ARG A 133 -1.57 -15.59 14.32
C ARG A 133 -0.11 -15.31 14.00
N VAL A 134 0.20 -14.98 12.74
CA VAL A 134 1.56 -14.62 12.28
C VAL A 134 2.06 -13.39 13.04
N PHE A 135 1.18 -12.41 13.28
CA PHE A 135 1.52 -11.26 14.12
C PHE A 135 1.62 -11.60 15.61
N SER A 136 0.84 -12.55 16.16
CA SER A 136 0.92 -12.95 17.57
C SER A 136 2.12 -13.84 17.92
N SER A 137 2.73 -14.48 16.92
CA SER A 137 3.91 -15.34 17.06
C SER A 137 5.25 -14.59 16.95
N LEU A 138 5.20 -13.26 16.81
CA LEU A 138 6.35 -12.35 16.68
C LEU A 138 6.31 -11.29 17.79
#